data_AF-A0A5J5X0H3-F1
#
_entry.id   AF-A0A5J5X0H3-F1
#
_cell.length_a   1.000
_cell.length_b   1.000
_cell.length_c   1.000
_cell.angle_alpha   90.00
_cell.angle_beta   90.00
_cell.angle_gamma   90.00
#
_symmetry.space_group_name_H-M   'P 1'
#
loop_
_entity.id
_entity.type
_entity.pdbx_description
1 polymer ?
#
loop_
_entity_poly.entity_id
_entity_poly.type
_entity_poly.pdbx_seq_one_letter_code
_entity_poly.pdbx_strand_id
1 'polypeptide(L)'
;MKTKENSFISSLFICLLYLPVLVTAECSCENEVLSKDTGNKTKALKYKFVAISSILMAGAVGVSLPIMVKKIPTFGPQNNIFFLIKAFAGGVILATAFVHILPDAYQSLTSPCLSEKPWGVFPFTGFLAMVSAILTMMMDTFATSFYKSSHFDKALPVNGDEEMLGEHEGHVHVHIHPTHGHAHGSTESSHHLMITQRIISQVLEVGIVVHSVIIGVALGASQSAKTIKPLVAALIFHQFFEGMGLGGCISQAKFKSRAIAMMLVIFSLTTPMGIALGMGISKIYNENSPKALVVEGIFNSLSAGILIYMSLVDLLGVDFMNPLMQTNLKLLLGSNLSLLLGAASMSLLAKWS
;
A
#
# COMPACT_ATOMS: atom_id res chain seq x y z
N MET A 1 32.65 6.27 6.46
CA MET A 1 31.63 5.75 5.50
C MET A 1 30.20 5.87 6.03
N LYS A 2 29.92 5.43 7.28
CA LYS A 2 28.61 5.56 7.97
C LYS A 2 27.95 6.96 7.98
N THR A 3 28.71 8.05 8.06
CA THR A 3 28.17 9.42 8.11
C THR A 3 27.73 9.97 6.74
N LYS A 4 28.35 9.50 5.64
CA LYS A 4 28.00 9.92 4.28
C LYS A 4 26.70 9.29 3.79
N GLU A 5 26.39 8.07 4.21
CA GLU A 5 25.19 7.32 3.81
C GLU A 5 23.91 7.79 4.55
N ASN A 6 24.00 8.08 5.85
CA ASN A 6 22.91 8.71 6.59
C ASN A 6 22.59 10.10 6.05
N SER A 7 23.62 10.85 5.63
CA SER A 7 23.44 12.14 4.96
C SER A 7 22.77 11.98 3.60
N PHE A 8 23.01 10.90 2.86
CA PHE A 8 22.40 10.64 1.56
C PHE A 8 20.91 10.30 1.66
N ILE A 9 20.51 9.41 2.57
CA ILE A 9 19.08 9.06 2.77
C ILE A 9 18.32 10.22 3.40
N SER A 10 18.91 10.92 4.38
CA SER A 10 18.32 12.14 4.93
C SER A 10 18.20 13.21 3.85
N SER A 11 19.21 13.39 2.99
CA SER A 11 19.15 14.29 1.84
C SER A 11 18.15 13.85 0.79
N LEU A 12 17.92 12.54 0.60
CA LEU A 12 16.92 11.99 -0.32
C LEU A 12 15.51 12.24 0.21
N PHE A 13 15.27 12.01 1.50
CA PHE A 13 14.00 12.28 2.19
C PHE A 13 13.71 13.79 2.22
N ILE A 14 14.73 14.62 2.47
CA ILE A 14 14.64 16.08 2.38
C ILE A 14 14.38 16.49 0.92
N CYS A 15 15.11 15.99 -0.07
CA CYS A 15 14.81 16.26 -1.49
C CYS A 15 13.41 15.82 -1.89
N LEU A 16 12.89 14.69 -1.40
CA LEU A 16 11.53 14.19 -1.69
C LEU A 16 10.45 15.01 -0.99
N LEU A 17 10.72 15.57 0.20
CA LEU A 17 9.84 16.54 0.86
C LEU A 17 9.90 17.91 0.17
N TYR A 18 11.07 18.28 -0.37
CA TYR A 18 11.28 19.53 -1.10
C TYR A 18 10.88 19.44 -2.58
N LEU A 19 10.75 18.27 -3.20
CA LEU A 19 10.36 18.10 -4.61
C LEU A 19 8.93 18.63 -4.87
N PRO A 20 7.91 18.31 -4.03
CA PRO A 20 6.61 18.94 -4.10
C PRO A 20 6.69 20.46 -3.92
N VAL A 21 7.58 20.94 -3.04
CA VAL A 21 7.85 22.38 -2.82
C VAL A 21 8.51 23.03 -4.03
N LEU A 22 9.41 22.34 -4.73
CA LEU A 22 10.10 22.83 -5.92
C LEU A 22 9.14 22.94 -7.12
N VAL A 23 8.27 21.93 -7.29
CA VAL A 23 7.23 21.91 -8.34
C VAL A 23 6.16 22.98 -8.08
N THR A 24 5.86 23.27 -6.82
CA THR A 24 4.95 24.37 -6.43
C THR A 24 5.61 25.75 -6.46
N ALA A 25 6.95 25.83 -6.32
CA ALA A 25 7.71 27.08 -6.37
C ALA A 25 7.84 27.67 -7.79
N GLU A 26 7.57 26.92 -8.85
CA GLU A 26 7.34 27.47 -10.20
C GLU A 26 5.96 28.17 -10.31
N CYS A 27 5.74 29.11 -9.39
CA CYS A 27 4.64 30.06 -9.38
C CYS A 27 5.15 31.37 -9.98
N SER A 28 5.47 31.37 -11.28
CA SER A 28 5.59 32.62 -12.03
C SER A 28 4.19 33.05 -12.46
N CYS A 29 3.68 34.10 -11.80
CA CYS A 29 2.55 34.88 -12.25
C CYS A 29 2.89 35.55 -13.58
N GLU A 30 2.72 34.86 -14.70
CA GLU A 30 2.66 35.53 -16.01
C GLU A 30 1.21 35.89 -16.33
N ASN A 31 0.91 37.17 -16.10
CA ASN A 31 -0.21 37.87 -16.70
C ASN A 31 0.04 37.93 -18.21
N GLU A 32 -0.55 37.06 -19.03
CA GLU A 32 -0.79 37.40 -20.44
C GLU A 32 -2.13 36.89 -20.95
N VAL A 33 -2.99 37.87 -21.20
CA VAL A 33 -4.17 37.82 -22.06
C VAL A 33 -3.67 37.61 -23.50
N LEU A 34 -4.37 36.78 -24.29
CA LEU A 34 -4.28 36.62 -25.76
C LEU A 34 -3.50 35.41 -26.33
N SER A 35 -3.92 34.18 -26.02
CA SER A 35 -3.93 32.99 -26.93
C SER A 35 -4.36 31.71 -26.15
N LYS A 36 -5.62 31.69 -25.69
CA LYS A 36 -6.04 30.92 -24.50
C LYS A 36 -6.23 29.40 -24.68
N ASP A 37 -6.37 28.87 -25.89
CA ASP A 37 -6.70 27.44 -26.10
C ASP A 37 -5.49 26.56 -26.52
N THR A 38 -4.65 27.02 -27.44
CA THR A 38 -3.51 26.22 -27.94
C THR A 38 -2.35 26.17 -26.94
N GLY A 39 -2.05 27.29 -26.25
CA GLY A 39 -0.98 27.35 -25.26
C GLY A 39 -1.23 26.51 -24.00
N ASN A 40 -2.50 26.35 -23.60
CA ASN A 40 -2.87 25.56 -22.42
C ASN A 40 -2.74 24.05 -22.69
N LYS A 41 -3.12 23.59 -23.89
CA LYS A 41 -2.98 22.18 -24.31
C LYS A 41 -1.52 21.75 -24.42
N THR A 42 -0.65 22.57 -25.00
CA THR A 42 0.80 22.28 -25.08
C THR A 42 1.46 22.27 -23.70
N LYS A 43 1.08 23.20 -22.80
CA LYS A 43 1.54 23.21 -21.41
C LYS A 43 1.05 21.96 -20.66
N ALA A 44 -0.23 21.59 -20.78
CA ALA A 44 -0.80 20.39 -20.16
C ALA A 44 -0.10 19.10 -20.64
N LEU A 45 0.20 18.96 -21.93
CA LEU A 45 0.96 17.83 -22.46
C LEU A 45 2.37 17.74 -21.87
N LYS A 46 3.09 18.86 -21.75
CA LYS A 46 4.40 18.89 -21.08
C LYS A 46 4.31 18.42 -19.63
N TYR A 47 3.32 18.89 -18.87
CA TYR A 47 3.11 18.44 -17.49
C TYR A 47 2.77 16.95 -17.39
N LYS A 48 2.02 16.38 -18.33
CA LYS A 48 1.73 14.93 -18.36
C LYS A 48 2.97 14.08 -18.61
N PHE A 49 3.86 14.48 -19.51
CA PHE A 49 5.13 13.78 -19.72
C PHE A 49 6.04 13.86 -18.48
N VAL A 50 6.13 15.05 -17.87
CA VAL A 50 6.86 15.22 -16.60
C VAL A 50 6.25 14.32 -15.52
N ALA A 51 4.92 14.29 -15.39
CA ALA A 51 4.21 13.45 -14.44
C ALA A 51 4.51 11.96 -14.63
N ILE A 52 4.49 11.46 -15.87
CA ILE A 52 4.83 10.07 -16.19
C ILE A 52 6.23 9.74 -15.68
N SER A 53 7.23 10.56 -15.99
CA SER A 53 8.62 10.32 -15.58
C SER A 53 8.81 10.43 -14.07
N SER A 54 8.21 11.44 -13.42
CA SER A 54 8.37 11.66 -11.98
C SER A 54 7.66 10.60 -11.14
N ILE A 55 6.43 10.20 -11.52
CA ILE A 55 5.65 9.17 -10.81
C ILE A 55 6.31 7.79 -10.98
N LEU A 56 6.78 7.47 -12.19
CA LEU A 56 7.53 6.23 -12.44
C LEU A 56 8.77 6.13 -11.54
N MET A 57 9.55 7.20 -11.47
CA MET A 57 10.76 7.26 -10.63
C MET A 57 10.40 7.15 -9.15
N ALA A 58 9.43 7.94 -8.68
CA ALA A 58 8.99 7.93 -7.30
C ALA A 58 8.47 6.55 -6.87
N GLY A 59 7.66 5.89 -7.71
CA GLY A 59 7.15 4.56 -7.45
C GLY A 59 8.25 3.50 -7.42
N ALA A 60 9.17 3.52 -8.39
CA ALA A 60 10.29 2.58 -8.44
C ALA A 60 11.23 2.72 -7.23
N VAL A 61 11.55 3.96 -6.83
CA VAL A 61 12.36 4.23 -5.63
C VAL A 61 11.60 3.82 -4.37
N GLY A 62 10.32 4.15 -4.26
CA GLY A 62 9.47 3.82 -3.12
C GLY A 62 9.45 2.31 -2.84
N VAL A 63 9.18 1.47 -3.84
CA VAL A 63 9.16 0.00 -3.68
C VAL A 63 10.56 -0.56 -3.42
N SER A 64 11.59 -0.03 -4.08
CA SER A 64 12.95 -0.55 -3.97
C SER A 64 13.59 -0.28 -2.61
N LEU A 65 13.28 0.86 -1.99
CA LEU A 65 13.96 1.33 -0.79
C LEU A 65 13.84 0.33 0.38
N PRO A 66 12.65 -0.13 0.81
CA PRO A 66 12.53 -1.13 1.88
C PRO A 66 13.26 -2.46 1.58
N ILE A 67 13.26 -2.88 0.30
CA ILE A 67 13.90 -4.12 -0.15
C ILE A 67 15.43 -3.99 -0.06
N MET A 68 15.98 -2.84 -0.45
CA MET A 68 17.40 -2.54 -0.37
C MET A 68 17.86 -2.36 1.07
N VAL A 69 17.09 -1.63 1.87
CA VAL A 69 17.38 -1.37 3.30
C VAL A 69 17.53 -2.68 4.08
N LYS A 70 16.71 -3.70 3.79
CA LYS A 70 16.82 -5.02 4.41
C LYS A 70 18.18 -5.73 4.14
N LYS A 71 18.85 -5.42 3.02
CA LYS A 71 20.15 -6.01 2.67
C LYS A 71 21.32 -5.33 3.37
N ILE A 72 21.11 -4.14 3.95
CA ILE A 72 22.16 -3.35 4.59
C ILE A 72 22.18 -3.68 6.10
N PRO A 73 23.25 -4.28 6.64
CA PRO A 73 23.30 -4.72 8.04
C PRO A 73 23.23 -3.57 9.06
N THR A 74 23.46 -2.32 8.62
CA THR A 74 23.38 -1.11 9.47
C THR A 74 21.94 -0.59 9.66
N PHE A 75 21.02 -0.95 8.76
CA PHE A 75 19.59 -0.66 8.84
C PHE A 75 18.79 -1.96 9.01
N GLY A 76 19.29 -2.87 9.85
CA GLY A 76 18.59 -4.10 10.14
C GLY A 76 17.16 -3.83 10.66
N PRO A 77 16.23 -4.80 10.54
CA PRO A 77 14.83 -4.67 10.96
C PRO A 77 14.59 -4.28 12.43
N GLN A 78 15.64 -4.22 13.24
CA GLN A 78 15.62 -3.84 14.65
C GLN A 78 15.98 -2.35 14.87
N ASN A 79 16.26 -1.59 13.81
CA ASN A 79 16.62 -0.18 13.93
C ASN A 79 15.36 0.68 14.15
N ASN A 80 15.38 1.50 15.19
CA ASN A 80 14.31 2.44 15.53
C ASN A 80 13.86 3.30 14.33
N ILE A 81 14.80 3.75 13.50
CA ILE A 81 14.51 4.60 12.32
C ILE A 81 13.58 3.89 11.32
N PHE A 82 13.74 2.58 11.16
CA PHE A 82 12.92 1.79 10.25
C PHE A 82 11.46 1.76 10.69
N PHE A 83 11.21 1.58 12.00
CA PHE A 83 9.86 1.66 12.58
C PHE A 83 9.23 3.05 12.40
N LEU A 84 10.01 4.12 12.58
CA LEU A 84 9.52 5.49 12.38
C LEU A 84 9.10 5.73 10.93
N ILE A 85 9.90 5.29 9.95
CA ILE A 85 9.59 5.43 8.53
C ILE A 85 8.35 4.61 8.15
N LYS A 86 8.23 3.37 8.66
CA LYS A 86 7.03 2.55 8.42
C LYS A 86 5.78 3.17 9.01
N ALA A 87 5.86 3.71 10.23
CA ALA A 87 4.74 4.41 10.86
C ALA A 87 4.32 5.65 10.06
N PHE A 88 5.29 6.45 9.56
CA PHE A 88 5.02 7.58 8.68
C PHE A 88 4.30 7.13 7.40
N ALA A 89 4.82 6.11 6.71
CA ALA A 89 4.23 5.58 5.49
C ALA A 89 2.81 5.05 5.72
N GLY A 90 2.57 4.35 6.83
CA GLY A 90 1.23 3.92 7.24
C GLY A 90 0.29 5.10 7.44
N GLY A 91 0.75 6.19 8.06
CA GLY A 91 -0.02 7.42 8.20
C GLY A 91 -0.39 8.06 6.86
N VAL A 92 0.56 8.10 5.92
CA VAL A 92 0.30 8.59 4.55
C VAL A 92 -0.74 7.72 3.86
N ILE A 93 -0.59 6.39 3.86
CA ILE A 93 -1.54 5.47 3.21
C ILE A 93 -2.94 5.59 3.83
N LEU A 94 -3.04 5.65 5.16
CA LEU A 94 -4.31 5.83 5.87
C LEU A 94 -5.01 7.13 5.48
N ALA A 95 -4.26 8.24 5.44
CA ALA A 95 -4.78 9.53 5.04
C ALA A 95 -5.12 9.58 3.55
N THR A 96 -4.36 8.91 2.67
CA THR A 96 -4.74 8.76 1.26
C THR A 96 -6.11 8.11 1.16
N ALA A 97 -6.33 6.99 1.87
CA ALA A 97 -7.61 6.29 1.80
C ALA A 97 -8.79 7.14 2.32
N PHE A 98 -8.64 7.81 3.47
CA PHE A 98 -9.73 8.56 4.10
C PHE A 98 -9.94 9.98 3.56
N VAL A 99 -8.88 10.68 3.16
CA VAL A 99 -8.90 12.12 2.85
C VAL A 99 -8.82 12.37 1.34
N HIS A 100 -8.24 11.45 0.57
CA HIS A 100 -8.14 11.59 -0.89
C HIS A 100 -9.13 10.68 -1.62
N ILE A 101 -9.01 9.37 -1.46
CA ILE A 101 -9.76 8.39 -2.28
C ILE A 101 -11.23 8.36 -1.91
N LEU A 102 -11.55 8.26 -0.61
CA LEU A 102 -12.92 8.11 -0.16
C LEU A 102 -13.78 9.35 -0.49
N PRO A 103 -13.30 10.60 -0.31
CA PRO A 103 -14.04 11.79 -0.75
C PRO A 103 -14.25 11.86 -2.26
N ASP A 104 -13.25 11.49 -3.07
CA ASP A 104 -13.39 11.47 -4.55
C ASP A 104 -14.44 10.44 -4.99
N ALA A 105 -14.50 9.29 -4.30
CA ALA A 105 -15.53 8.29 -4.51
C ALA A 105 -16.93 8.81 -4.11
N TYR A 106 -17.04 9.62 -3.05
CA TYR A 106 -18.29 10.29 -2.70
C TYR A 106 -18.70 11.26 -3.81
N GLN A 107 -17.80 12.16 -4.24
CA GLN A 107 -18.09 13.14 -5.28
C GLN A 107 -18.53 12.48 -6.59
N SER A 108 -17.94 11.34 -6.94
CA SER A 108 -18.31 10.58 -8.13
C SER A 108 -19.70 9.96 -8.02
N LEU A 109 -20.01 9.25 -6.92
CA LEU A 109 -21.29 8.54 -6.75
C LEU A 109 -22.45 9.46 -6.37
N THR A 110 -22.19 10.63 -5.77
CA THR A 110 -23.23 11.62 -5.40
C THR A 110 -23.29 12.81 -6.36
N SER A 111 -22.61 12.71 -7.52
CA SER A 111 -22.60 13.83 -8.46
C SER A 111 -24.02 14.13 -8.99
N PRO A 112 -24.32 15.41 -9.30
CA PRO A 112 -25.59 15.80 -9.93
C PRO A 112 -25.84 15.18 -11.30
N CYS A 113 -24.81 14.57 -11.92
CA CYS A 113 -24.92 13.91 -13.21
C CYS A 113 -25.50 12.49 -13.11
N LEU A 114 -25.66 11.93 -11.90
CA LEU A 114 -26.35 10.66 -11.67
C LEU A 114 -27.82 10.87 -11.29
N SER A 115 -28.63 9.84 -11.51
CA SER A 115 -30.00 9.81 -11.01
C SER A 115 -30.04 9.77 -9.49
N GLU A 116 -30.91 10.58 -8.87
CA GLU A 116 -31.09 10.63 -7.40
C GLU A 116 -31.36 9.25 -6.79
N LYS A 117 -32.04 8.36 -7.52
CA LYS A 117 -32.22 6.95 -7.14
C LYS A 117 -31.39 6.07 -8.08
N PRO A 118 -30.62 5.08 -7.57
CA PRO A 118 -30.39 4.76 -6.15
C PRO A 118 -29.28 5.60 -5.48
N TRP A 119 -28.49 6.32 -6.26
CA TRP A 119 -27.18 6.85 -5.85
C TRP A 119 -27.20 7.96 -4.80
N GLY A 120 -28.23 8.81 -4.80
CA GLY A 120 -28.41 9.89 -3.82
C GLY A 120 -29.14 9.47 -2.54
N VAL A 121 -29.73 8.26 -2.50
CA VAL A 121 -30.53 7.79 -1.35
C VAL A 121 -29.72 6.91 -0.41
N PHE A 122 -28.83 6.08 -0.95
CA PHE A 122 -28.03 5.14 -0.16
C PHE A 122 -26.54 5.46 -0.26
N PRO A 123 -25.78 5.48 0.85
CA PRO A 123 -24.35 5.80 0.85
C PRO A 123 -23.52 4.62 0.30
N PHE A 124 -23.61 4.38 -1.01
CA PHE A 124 -22.89 3.30 -1.70
C PHE A 124 -21.38 3.39 -1.49
N THR A 125 -20.84 4.61 -1.43
CA THR A 125 -19.41 4.84 -1.20
C THR A 125 -18.91 4.18 0.08
N GLY A 126 -19.52 4.53 1.22
CA GLY A 126 -19.16 3.97 2.52
C GLY A 126 -19.47 2.46 2.62
N PHE A 127 -20.60 2.03 2.04
CA PHE A 127 -20.97 0.62 2.00
C PHE A 127 -19.94 -0.24 1.25
N LEU A 128 -19.53 0.19 0.05
CA LEU A 128 -18.54 -0.53 -0.76
C LEU A 128 -17.16 -0.55 -0.10
N ALA A 129 -16.74 0.57 0.50
CA ALA A 129 -15.50 0.63 1.27
C ALA A 129 -15.51 -0.36 2.45
N MET A 130 -16.60 -0.40 3.21
CA MET A 130 -16.77 -1.35 4.32
C MET A 130 -16.77 -2.80 3.84
N VAL A 131 -17.55 -3.12 2.79
CA VAL A 131 -17.58 -4.48 2.21
C VAL A 131 -16.19 -4.88 1.75
N SER A 132 -15.45 -3.98 1.11
CA SER A 132 -14.09 -4.27 0.65
C SER A 132 -13.10 -4.51 1.78
N ALA A 133 -13.17 -3.73 2.87
CA ALA A 133 -12.37 -3.96 4.07
C ALA A 133 -12.68 -5.33 4.71
N ILE A 134 -13.97 -5.69 4.82
CA ILE A 134 -14.40 -7.00 5.34
C ILE A 134 -13.90 -8.13 4.44
N LEU A 135 -14.03 -7.99 3.12
CA LEU A 135 -13.54 -8.99 2.17
C LEU A 135 -12.02 -9.14 2.24
N THR A 136 -11.28 -8.06 2.43
CA THR A 136 -9.82 -8.10 2.63
C THR A 136 -9.49 -8.91 3.88
N MET A 137 -10.13 -8.60 5.02
CA MET A 137 -10.00 -9.36 6.26
C MET A 137 -10.35 -10.85 6.10
N MET A 138 -11.44 -11.14 5.38
CA MET A 138 -11.86 -12.51 5.09
C MET A 138 -10.78 -13.24 4.30
N MET A 139 -10.23 -12.62 3.26
CA MET A 139 -9.16 -13.21 2.46
C MET A 139 -7.91 -13.49 3.30
N ASP A 140 -7.49 -12.57 4.17
CA ASP A 140 -6.34 -12.80 5.05
C ASP A 140 -6.61 -13.91 6.08
N THR A 141 -7.83 -13.98 6.61
CA THR A 141 -8.24 -15.01 7.56
C THR A 141 -8.32 -16.39 6.90
N PHE A 142 -8.94 -16.48 5.73
CA PHE A 142 -9.04 -17.73 4.97
C PHE A 142 -7.67 -18.21 4.52
N ALA A 143 -6.84 -17.33 3.98
CA ALA A 143 -5.44 -17.62 3.64
C ALA A 143 -4.68 -18.25 4.81
N THR A 144 -4.83 -17.65 5.99
CA THR A 144 -4.20 -18.11 7.23
C THR A 144 -4.78 -19.44 7.71
N SER A 145 -6.10 -19.64 7.59
CA SER A 145 -6.83 -20.81 8.07
C SER A 145 -6.66 -22.04 7.18
N PHE A 146 -6.80 -21.90 5.85
CA PHE A 146 -6.59 -23.01 4.90
C PHE A 146 -5.16 -23.53 5.01
N TYR A 147 -4.18 -22.64 5.14
CA TYR A 147 -2.79 -23.06 5.30
C TYR A 147 -2.55 -23.78 6.64
N LYS A 148 -3.21 -23.35 7.72
CA LYS A 148 -3.18 -24.06 9.01
C LYS A 148 -3.79 -25.46 8.88
N SER A 149 -4.97 -25.60 8.26
CA SER A 149 -5.66 -26.89 8.14
C SER A 149 -4.91 -27.90 7.27
N SER A 150 -4.40 -27.50 6.09
CA SER A 150 -3.74 -28.41 5.16
C SER A 150 -2.39 -28.96 5.63
N HIS A 151 -1.80 -28.38 6.69
CA HIS A 151 -0.56 -28.86 7.29
C HIS A 151 -0.78 -29.67 8.57
N PHE A 152 -1.87 -29.44 9.32
CA PHE A 152 -2.27 -30.34 10.41
C PHE A 152 -2.67 -31.73 9.89
N ASP A 153 -3.32 -31.82 8.73
CA ASP A 153 -3.67 -33.11 8.09
C ASP A 153 -2.44 -33.90 7.59
N LYS A 154 -1.27 -33.26 7.45
CA LYS A 154 -0.01 -33.93 7.06
C LYS A 154 0.86 -34.34 8.25
N ALA A 155 0.48 -33.98 9.47
CA ALA A 155 1.26 -34.24 10.69
C ALA A 155 0.81 -35.50 11.47
N LEU A 156 -0.05 -36.34 10.89
CA LEU A 156 -0.39 -37.67 11.44
C LEU A 156 0.35 -38.76 10.65
N PRO A 157 1.42 -39.37 11.19
CA PRO A 157 1.83 -40.69 10.74
C PRO A 157 0.91 -41.71 11.43
N VAL A 158 -0.19 -42.07 10.76
CA VAL A 158 -0.78 -43.40 10.99
C VAL A 158 0.07 -44.37 10.19
N ASN A 159 1.00 -45.04 10.85
CA ASN A 159 1.52 -46.32 10.38
C ASN A 159 2.04 -47.13 11.56
N GLY A 160 1.44 -48.29 11.74
CA GLY A 160 1.79 -49.30 12.72
C GLY A 160 0.75 -50.41 12.69
N ASP A 161 0.59 -51.03 11.51
CA ASP A 161 -0.21 -52.23 11.34
C ASP A 161 0.42 -53.41 12.10
N GLU A 162 -0.45 -54.11 12.83
CA GLU A 162 -0.50 -55.52 13.22
C GLU A 162 0.80 -56.35 13.34
N GLU A 163 1.08 -56.87 14.55
CA GLU A 163 1.43 -58.30 14.73
C GLU A 163 0.90 -58.84 16.07
N MET A 164 0.46 -60.10 16.02
CA MET A 164 -0.19 -60.91 17.04
C MET A 164 0.83 -61.86 17.69
N LEU A 165 0.97 -61.90 19.03
CA LEU A 165 1.16 -63.12 19.86
C LEU A 165 1.48 -62.80 21.35
N GLY A 166 0.87 -63.55 22.27
CA GLY A 166 1.50 -63.98 23.53
C GLY A 166 0.92 -63.45 24.85
N GLU A 167 0.25 -64.33 25.60
CA GLU A 167 -0.08 -64.17 27.02
C GLU A 167 1.15 -63.99 27.92
N HIS A 168 1.08 -63.09 28.92
CA HIS A 168 1.48 -63.37 30.31
C HIS A 168 1.06 -62.24 31.27
N GLU A 169 0.43 -62.62 32.40
CA GLU A 169 0.18 -61.76 33.56
C GLU A 169 1.49 -61.33 34.28
N GLY A 170 1.50 -60.13 34.87
CA GLY A 170 2.52 -59.72 35.84
C GLY A 170 2.59 -58.21 36.10
N HIS A 171 2.27 -57.79 37.33
CA HIS A 171 2.47 -56.44 37.87
C HIS A 171 3.89 -55.87 37.65
N VAL A 172 4.02 -54.52 37.60
CA VAL A 172 4.88 -53.68 38.48
C VAL A 172 5.26 -52.33 37.79
N HIS A 173 4.84 -51.26 38.47
CA HIS A 173 5.46 -49.92 38.59
C HIS A 173 6.49 -49.45 37.53
N VAL A 174 6.11 -48.49 36.68
CA VAL A 174 7.06 -47.73 35.85
C VAL A 174 6.94 -46.23 36.14
N HIS A 175 8.04 -45.67 36.66
CA HIS A 175 8.26 -44.24 36.83
C HIS A 175 8.15 -43.51 35.49
N ILE A 176 7.24 -42.53 35.38
CA ILE A 176 7.24 -41.58 34.26
C ILE A 176 8.22 -40.46 34.60
N HIS A 177 9.43 -40.53 34.03
CA HIS A 177 10.29 -39.35 33.92
C HIS A 177 9.68 -38.43 32.84
N PRO A 178 9.50 -37.12 33.09
CA PRO A 178 9.27 -36.17 32.03
C PRO A 178 10.58 -36.04 31.26
N THR A 179 10.70 -36.71 30.12
CA THR A 179 11.78 -36.43 29.18
C THR A 179 11.53 -35.05 28.59
N HIS A 180 12.53 -34.19 28.72
CA HIS A 180 12.61 -32.88 28.11
C HIS A 180 12.37 -32.98 26.59
N GLY A 181 11.13 -32.76 26.17
CA GLY A 181 10.80 -32.50 24.77
C GLY A 181 11.25 -31.10 24.41
N HIS A 182 12.43 -30.98 23.81
CA HIS A 182 12.85 -29.75 23.15
C HIS A 182 11.90 -29.47 21.98
N ALA A 183 10.97 -28.53 22.20
CA ALA A 183 10.07 -28.02 21.19
C ALA A 183 10.86 -27.31 20.07
N HIS A 184 11.07 -28.01 18.96
CA HIS A 184 11.49 -27.41 17.68
C HIS A 184 10.30 -26.71 16.99
N GLY A 185 9.67 -25.75 17.68
CA GLY A 185 8.50 -25.01 17.16
C GLY A 185 8.83 -23.75 16.33
N SER A 186 10.11 -23.42 16.14
CA SER A 186 10.50 -22.12 15.55
C SER A 186 10.47 -22.09 14.01
N THR A 187 10.58 -23.24 13.33
CA THR A 187 10.60 -23.30 11.86
C THR A 187 9.22 -23.29 11.22
N GLU A 188 8.21 -23.91 11.86
CA GLU A 188 6.84 -23.95 11.31
C GLU A 188 6.09 -22.62 11.44
N SER A 189 6.24 -21.92 12.57
CA SER A 189 5.70 -20.57 12.77
C SER A 189 6.27 -19.58 11.74
N SER A 190 7.54 -19.74 11.39
CA SER A 190 8.23 -18.90 10.41
C SER A 190 7.70 -19.10 8.98
N HIS A 191 7.29 -20.31 8.61
CA HIS A 191 6.80 -20.60 7.25
C HIS A 191 5.36 -20.14 7.03
N HIS A 192 4.51 -20.29 8.05
CA HIS A 192 3.14 -19.77 8.08
C HIS A 192 3.10 -18.25 7.92
N LEU A 193 3.90 -17.53 8.72
CA LEU A 193 3.98 -16.08 8.66
C LEU A 193 4.41 -15.58 7.26
N MET A 194 5.32 -16.30 6.58
CA MET A 194 5.78 -15.91 5.24
C MET A 194 4.68 -16.00 4.16
N ILE A 195 3.77 -16.98 4.26
CA ILE A 195 2.70 -17.17 3.27
C ILE A 195 1.60 -16.14 3.47
N THR A 196 1.21 -15.86 4.73
CA THR A 196 0.29 -14.78 5.05
C THR A 196 0.82 -13.44 4.54
N GLN A 197 2.11 -13.13 4.78
CA GLN A 197 2.75 -11.92 4.25
C GLN A 197 2.76 -11.86 2.72
N ARG A 198 2.87 -13.00 2.03
CA ARG A 198 2.77 -13.07 0.56
C ARG A 198 1.37 -12.71 0.07
N ILE A 199 0.33 -13.21 0.73
CA ILE A 199 -1.06 -12.93 0.34
C ILE A 199 -1.42 -11.48 0.63
N ILE A 200 -1.08 -10.97 1.82
CA ILE A 200 -1.22 -9.55 2.17
C ILE A 200 -0.55 -8.68 1.10
N SER A 201 0.70 -9.00 0.73
CA SER A 201 1.42 -8.24 -0.29
C SER A 201 0.76 -8.29 -1.68
N GLN A 202 0.11 -9.39 -2.05
CA GLN A 202 -0.62 -9.51 -3.33
C GLN A 202 -1.95 -8.77 -3.32
N VAL A 203 -2.72 -8.87 -2.23
CA VAL A 203 -3.99 -8.15 -2.08
C VAL A 203 -3.75 -6.64 -2.05
N LEU A 204 -2.69 -6.20 -1.36
CA LEU A 204 -2.25 -4.81 -1.36
C LEU A 204 -1.88 -4.34 -2.77
N GLU A 205 -1.10 -5.13 -3.50
CA GLU A 205 -0.72 -4.80 -4.88
C GLU A 205 -1.94 -4.66 -5.79
N VAL A 206 -2.91 -5.57 -5.70
CA VAL A 206 -4.16 -5.48 -6.49
C VAL A 206 -4.95 -4.22 -6.14
N GLY A 207 -5.11 -3.90 -4.85
CA GLY A 207 -5.81 -2.71 -4.39
C GLY A 207 -5.18 -1.41 -4.89
N ILE A 208 -3.85 -1.33 -4.86
CA ILE A 208 -3.11 -0.17 -5.36
C ILE A 208 -3.16 -0.09 -6.89
N VAL A 209 -3.02 -1.22 -7.61
CA VAL A 209 -3.07 -1.26 -9.08
C VAL A 209 -4.40 -0.73 -9.59
N VAL A 210 -5.53 -1.20 -9.03
CA VAL A 210 -6.86 -0.76 -9.45
C VAL A 210 -7.02 0.75 -9.33
N HIS A 211 -6.65 1.31 -8.18
CA HIS A 211 -6.76 2.74 -7.94
C HIS A 211 -5.78 3.59 -8.77
N SER A 212 -4.55 3.10 -8.92
CA SER A 212 -3.51 3.72 -9.74
C SER A 212 -3.92 3.85 -11.21
N VAL A 213 -4.66 2.87 -11.75
CA VAL A 213 -5.21 2.97 -13.12
C VAL A 213 -6.26 4.06 -13.21
N ILE A 214 -7.21 4.12 -12.27
CA ILE A 214 -8.30 5.09 -12.28
C ILE A 214 -7.76 6.53 -12.20
N ILE A 215 -6.88 6.82 -11.23
CA ILE A 215 -6.27 8.16 -11.14
C ILE A 215 -5.42 8.46 -12.37
N GLY A 216 -4.65 7.48 -12.87
CA GLY A 216 -3.83 7.66 -14.05
C GLY A 216 -4.68 8.09 -15.25
N VAL A 217 -5.79 7.40 -15.50
CA VAL A 217 -6.72 7.74 -16.59
C VAL A 217 -7.33 9.13 -16.40
N ALA A 218 -7.77 9.48 -15.19
CA ALA A 218 -8.33 10.80 -14.87
C ALA A 218 -7.30 11.93 -15.11
N LEU A 219 -6.07 11.81 -14.59
CA LEU A 219 -4.98 12.75 -14.83
C LEU A 219 -4.65 12.86 -16.33
N GLY A 220 -4.57 11.71 -17.02
CA GLY A 220 -4.27 11.63 -18.44
C GLY A 220 -5.34 12.28 -19.32
N ALA A 221 -6.61 12.19 -18.90
CA ALA A 221 -7.74 12.80 -19.59
C ALA A 221 -7.85 14.33 -19.33
N SER A 222 -7.41 14.79 -18.15
CA SER A 222 -7.50 16.20 -17.74
C SER A 222 -6.82 17.16 -18.71
N GLN A 223 -7.47 18.28 -19.04
CA GLN A 223 -6.95 19.27 -20.00
C GLN A 223 -6.44 20.55 -19.33
N SER A 224 -6.60 20.69 -18.01
CA SER A 224 -6.26 21.91 -17.27
C SER A 224 -4.89 21.80 -16.59
N ALA A 225 -3.91 22.57 -17.06
CA ALA A 225 -2.59 22.62 -16.43
C ALA A 225 -2.62 23.10 -14.95
N LYS A 226 -3.61 23.93 -14.59
CA LYS A 226 -3.80 24.42 -13.21
C LYS A 226 -4.25 23.32 -12.26
N THR A 227 -4.97 22.31 -12.77
CA THR A 227 -5.41 21.14 -12.01
C THR A 227 -4.32 20.07 -11.99
N ILE A 228 -3.62 19.87 -13.12
CA ILE A 228 -2.57 18.85 -13.24
C ILE A 228 -1.38 19.14 -12.30
N LYS A 229 -0.93 20.39 -12.17
CA LYS A 229 0.26 20.74 -11.35
C LYS A 229 0.18 20.24 -9.90
N PRO A 230 -0.81 20.66 -9.09
CA PRO A 230 -0.88 20.22 -7.69
C PRO A 230 -1.20 18.72 -7.57
N LEU A 231 -2.02 18.19 -8.47
CA LEU A 231 -2.36 16.76 -8.52
C LEU A 231 -1.11 15.90 -8.77
N VAL A 232 -0.20 16.31 -9.65
CA VAL A 232 1.07 15.60 -9.88
C VAL A 232 1.97 15.64 -8.65
N ALA A 233 2.03 16.76 -7.94
CA ALA A 233 2.81 16.86 -6.70
C ALA A 233 2.26 15.92 -5.61
N ALA A 234 0.94 15.89 -5.44
CA ALA A 234 0.28 14.96 -4.52
C ALA A 234 0.51 13.49 -4.93
N LEU A 235 0.42 13.19 -6.24
CA LEU A 235 0.65 11.85 -6.80
C LEU A 235 2.07 11.35 -6.57
N ILE A 236 3.10 12.17 -6.82
CA ILE A 236 4.49 11.78 -6.56
C ILE A 236 4.68 11.43 -5.08
N PHE A 237 4.10 12.25 -4.19
CA PHE A 237 4.23 12.05 -2.75
C PHE A 237 3.57 10.75 -2.30
N HIS A 238 2.27 10.55 -2.55
CA HIS A 238 1.61 9.34 -2.09
C HIS A 238 2.11 8.08 -2.81
N GLN A 239 2.40 8.13 -4.12
CA GLN A 239 2.92 6.98 -4.86
C GLN A 239 4.25 6.49 -4.28
N PHE A 240 5.12 7.41 -3.84
CA PHE A 240 6.36 7.05 -3.17
C PHE A 240 6.11 6.29 -1.86
N PHE A 241 5.21 6.79 -1.00
CA PHE A 241 4.92 6.18 0.30
C PHE A 241 4.08 4.91 0.21
N GLU A 242 3.15 4.82 -0.73
CA GLU A 242 2.46 3.57 -1.10
C GLU A 242 3.45 2.53 -1.60
N GLY A 243 4.42 2.94 -2.41
CA GLY A 243 5.52 2.09 -2.85
C GLY A 243 6.35 1.58 -1.68
N MET A 244 6.67 2.45 -0.71
CA MET A 244 7.36 2.01 0.52
C MET A 244 6.54 1.04 1.36
N GLY A 245 5.22 1.23 1.46
CA GLY A 245 4.33 0.27 2.11
C GLY A 245 4.39 -1.10 1.45
N LEU A 246 4.18 -1.14 0.12
CA LEU A 246 4.25 -2.37 -0.68
C LEU A 246 5.64 -3.03 -0.61
N GLY A 247 6.72 -2.25 -0.77
CA GLY A 247 8.10 -2.71 -0.63
C GLY A 247 8.38 -3.31 0.74
N GLY A 248 7.79 -2.74 1.80
CA GLY A 248 7.82 -3.26 3.16
C GLY A 248 7.19 -4.66 3.26
N CYS A 249 6.00 -4.86 2.70
CA CYS A 249 5.33 -6.17 2.64
C CYS A 249 6.13 -7.19 1.80
N ILE A 250 6.59 -6.79 0.61
CA ILE A 250 7.43 -7.63 -0.26
C ILE A 250 8.71 -8.08 0.46
N SER A 251 9.35 -7.16 1.18
CA SER A 251 10.58 -7.45 1.91
C SER A 251 10.37 -8.51 3.00
N GLN A 252 9.17 -8.61 3.57
CA GLN A 252 8.82 -9.58 4.61
C GLN A 252 8.39 -10.93 4.04
N ALA A 253 7.71 -10.94 2.89
CA ALA A 253 7.15 -12.12 2.22
C ALA A 253 8.17 -13.09 1.56
N LYS A 254 9.47 -12.76 1.60
CA LYS A 254 10.60 -13.56 1.03
C LYS A 254 10.31 -14.15 -0.35
N PHE A 255 9.78 -13.34 -1.26
CA PHE A 255 9.54 -13.73 -2.65
C PHE A 255 10.84 -14.06 -3.39
N LYS A 256 10.74 -14.89 -4.45
CA LYS A 256 11.84 -15.09 -5.39
C LYS A 256 12.12 -13.76 -6.12
N SER A 257 13.38 -13.49 -6.49
CA SER A 257 13.77 -12.24 -7.16
C SER A 257 12.97 -11.93 -8.42
N ARG A 258 12.56 -12.95 -9.19
CA ARG A 258 11.68 -12.77 -10.35
C ARG A 258 10.30 -12.21 -9.97
N ALA A 259 9.69 -12.72 -8.90
CA ALA A 259 8.40 -12.22 -8.42
C ALA A 259 8.53 -10.79 -7.88
N ILE A 260 9.59 -10.51 -7.11
CA ILE A 260 9.89 -9.14 -6.64
C ILE A 260 10.02 -8.17 -7.82
N ALA A 261 10.76 -8.56 -8.87
CA ALA A 261 10.94 -7.73 -10.05
C ALA A 261 9.62 -7.50 -10.80
N MET A 262 8.79 -8.54 -10.96
CA MET A 262 7.46 -8.39 -11.57
C MET A 262 6.58 -7.43 -10.78
N MET A 263 6.50 -7.58 -9.46
CA MET A 263 5.65 -6.72 -8.62
C MET A 263 6.09 -5.26 -8.65
N LEU A 264 7.41 -5.01 -8.61
CA LEU A 264 7.98 -3.67 -8.75
C LEU A 264 7.62 -3.04 -10.09
N VAL A 265 7.76 -3.81 -11.18
CA VAL A 265 7.44 -3.34 -12.54
C VAL A 265 5.95 -3.04 -12.68
N ILE A 266 5.08 -3.94 -12.20
CA ILE A 266 3.63 -3.74 -12.23
C ILE A 266 3.26 -2.48 -11.46
N PHE A 267 3.69 -2.35 -10.21
CA PHE A 267 3.41 -1.16 -9.40
C PHE A 267 3.88 0.13 -10.08
N SER A 268 5.13 0.15 -10.58
CA SER A 268 5.74 1.39 -11.10
C SER A 268 5.18 1.81 -12.46
N LEU A 269 4.78 0.86 -13.31
CA LEU A 269 4.25 1.15 -14.65
C LEU A 269 2.74 1.40 -14.67
N THR A 270 1.99 0.94 -13.68
CA THR A 270 0.53 1.02 -13.69
C THR A 270 0.04 2.47 -13.83
N THR A 271 0.50 3.40 -12.99
CA THR A 271 0.07 4.81 -13.06
C THR A 271 0.52 5.48 -14.37
N PRO A 272 1.79 5.39 -14.81
CA PRO A 272 2.21 5.86 -16.13
C PRO A 272 1.38 5.33 -17.30
N MET A 273 1.05 4.03 -17.29
CA MET A 273 0.20 3.43 -18.32
C MET A 273 -1.23 3.97 -18.26
N GLY A 274 -1.78 4.18 -17.06
CA GLY A 274 -3.07 4.85 -16.88
C GLY A 274 -3.07 6.27 -17.46
N ILE A 275 -2.01 7.06 -17.22
CA ILE A 275 -1.87 8.42 -17.78
C ILE A 275 -1.80 8.39 -19.30
N ALA A 276 -0.98 7.49 -19.86
CA ALA A 276 -0.88 7.32 -21.31
C ALA A 276 -2.22 6.91 -21.94
N LEU A 277 -2.95 5.99 -21.29
CA LEU A 277 -4.30 5.59 -21.71
C LEU A 277 -5.28 6.76 -21.65
N GLY A 278 -5.31 7.49 -20.53
CA GLY A 278 -6.14 8.69 -20.34
C GLY A 278 -5.87 9.75 -21.40
N MET A 279 -4.60 9.96 -21.77
CA MET A 279 -4.22 10.84 -22.89
C MET A 279 -4.81 10.37 -24.22
N GLY A 280 -4.72 9.06 -24.51
CA GLY A 280 -5.24 8.46 -25.73
C GLY A 280 -6.75 8.56 -25.87
N ILE A 281 -7.49 8.36 -24.78
CA ILE A 281 -8.96 8.41 -24.77
C ILE A 281 -9.52 9.81 -24.47
N SER A 282 -8.68 10.79 -24.17
CA SER A 282 -9.09 12.13 -23.71
C SER A 282 -10.08 12.88 -24.61
N LYS A 283 -10.14 12.54 -25.90
CA LYS A 283 -11.11 13.15 -26.85
C LYS A 283 -12.52 12.54 -26.77
N ILE A 284 -12.64 11.30 -26.32
CA ILE A 284 -13.89 10.54 -26.26
C ILE A 284 -14.36 10.27 -24.82
N TYR A 285 -13.45 10.38 -23.86
CA TYR A 285 -13.73 10.23 -22.45
C TYR A 285 -14.35 11.51 -21.90
N ASN A 286 -15.54 11.38 -21.33
CA ASN A 286 -16.20 12.44 -20.58
C ASN A 286 -16.27 12.03 -19.11
N GLU A 287 -15.49 12.72 -18.27
CA GLU A 287 -15.44 12.52 -16.82
C GLU A 287 -16.81 12.71 -16.15
N ASN A 288 -17.69 13.52 -16.74
CA ASN A 288 -19.05 13.75 -16.23
C ASN A 288 -20.08 12.75 -16.78
N SER A 289 -19.66 11.72 -17.52
CA SER A 289 -20.57 10.68 -17.98
C SER A 289 -21.06 9.85 -16.78
N PRO A 290 -22.36 9.53 -16.67
CA PRO A 290 -22.88 8.70 -15.59
C PRO A 290 -22.13 7.36 -15.46
N LYS A 291 -21.72 6.76 -16.58
CA LYS A 291 -20.96 5.50 -16.58
C LYS A 291 -19.55 5.69 -16.02
N ALA A 292 -18.88 6.79 -16.36
CA ALA A 292 -17.54 7.09 -15.86
C ALA A 292 -17.56 7.29 -14.34
N LEU A 293 -18.50 8.11 -13.85
CA LEU A 293 -18.68 8.42 -12.44
C LEU A 293 -19.06 7.19 -11.60
N VAL A 294 -19.94 6.31 -12.11
CA VAL A 294 -20.27 5.05 -11.42
C VAL A 294 -19.04 4.15 -11.31
N VAL A 295 -18.30 3.97 -12.40
CA VAL A 295 -17.11 3.10 -12.44
C VAL A 295 -16.03 3.64 -11.52
N GLU A 296 -15.69 4.91 -11.64
CA GLU A 296 -14.71 5.59 -10.79
C GLU A 296 -15.10 5.53 -9.32
N GLY A 297 -16.34 5.87 -9.01
CA GLY A 297 -16.87 5.84 -7.65
C GLY A 297 -16.82 4.46 -7.00
N ILE A 298 -17.21 3.39 -7.72
CA ILE A 298 -17.13 2.01 -7.21
C ILE A 298 -15.68 1.61 -6.96
N PHE A 299 -14.79 1.79 -7.94
CA PHE A 299 -13.40 1.35 -7.81
C PHE A 299 -12.63 2.12 -6.74
N ASN A 300 -12.84 3.44 -6.63
CA ASN A 300 -12.26 4.25 -5.57
C ASN A 300 -12.82 3.86 -4.19
N SER A 301 -14.12 3.57 -4.07
CA SER A 301 -14.69 3.08 -2.80
C SER A 301 -14.07 1.76 -2.36
N LEU A 302 -13.96 0.80 -3.28
CA LEU A 302 -13.34 -0.50 -3.00
C LEU A 302 -11.86 -0.34 -2.61
N SER A 303 -11.09 0.43 -3.37
CA SER A 303 -9.68 0.64 -3.07
C SER A 303 -9.46 1.36 -1.73
N ALA A 304 -10.27 2.38 -1.41
CA ALA A 304 -10.25 3.02 -0.09
C ALA A 304 -10.46 2.00 1.04
N GLY A 305 -11.42 1.08 0.88
CA GLY A 305 -11.66 -0.01 1.83
C GLY A 305 -10.45 -0.93 2.04
N ILE A 306 -9.81 -1.36 0.94
CA ILE A 306 -8.59 -2.19 0.98
C ILE A 306 -7.47 -1.44 1.70
N LEU A 307 -7.22 -0.17 1.36
CA LEU A 307 -6.14 0.63 1.91
C LEU A 307 -6.35 0.98 3.40
N ILE A 308 -7.60 1.22 3.81
CA ILE A 308 -7.94 1.41 5.23
C ILE A 308 -7.58 0.16 6.04
N TYR A 309 -8.03 -1.01 5.58
CA TYR A 309 -7.76 -2.27 6.26
C TYR A 309 -6.24 -2.56 6.29
N MET A 310 -5.58 -2.48 5.13
CA MET A 310 -4.14 -2.71 4.99
C MET A 310 -3.31 -1.78 5.89
N SER A 311 -3.68 -0.50 5.95
CA SER A 311 -2.95 0.45 6.77
C SER A 311 -3.16 0.18 8.26
N LEU A 312 -4.39 0.00 8.72
CA LEU A 312 -4.68 -0.14 10.15
C LEU A 312 -4.28 -1.51 10.69
N VAL A 313 -4.55 -2.58 9.95
CA VAL A 313 -4.39 -3.95 10.41
C VAL A 313 -3.01 -4.49 10.02
N ASP A 314 -2.69 -4.49 8.72
CA ASP A 314 -1.51 -5.21 8.22
C ASP A 314 -0.19 -4.45 8.37
N LEU A 315 -0.24 -3.11 8.37
CA LEU A 315 0.94 -2.27 8.58
C LEU A 315 1.03 -1.82 10.04
N LEU A 316 0.08 -1.00 10.49
CA LEU A 316 0.16 -0.37 11.81
C LEU A 316 -0.09 -1.37 12.93
N GLY A 317 -1.12 -2.22 12.82
CA GLY A 317 -1.42 -3.24 13.83
C GLY A 317 -0.23 -4.18 14.07
N VAL A 318 0.36 -4.71 13.01
CA VAL A 318 1.53 -5.61 13.10
C VAL A 318 2.76 -4.90 13.69
N ASP A 319 3.06 -3.68 13.27
CA ASP A 319 4.25 -2.96 13.74
C ASP A 319 4.10 -2.47 15.18
N PHE A 320 2.92 -1.95 15.56
CA PHE A 320 2.66 -1.44 16.92
C PHE A 320 2.53 -2.55 17.95
N MET A 321 2.13 -3.75 17.56
CA MET A 321 2.14 -4.91 18.44
C MET A 321 3.50 -5.61 18.54
N ASN A 322 4.54 -5.10 17.85
CA ASN A 322 5.89 -5.65 17.95
C ASN A 322 6.47 -5.45 19.37
N PRO A 323 7.01 -6.51 20.03
CA PRO A 323 7.60 -6.40 21.36
C PRO A 323 8.71 -5.34 21.49
N LEU A 324 9.49 -5.12 20.42
CA LEU A 324 10.53 -4.08 20.40
C LEU A 324 9.93 -2.67 20.52
N MET A 325 8.74 -2.46 19.96
CA MET A 325 8.04 -1.19 20.04
C MET A 325 7.34 -1.01 21.38
N GLN A 326 6.71 -2.08 21.91
CA GLN A 326 5.99 -2.05 23.19
C GLN A 326 6.92 -1.86 24.41
N THR A 327 8.15 -2.37 24.34
CA THR A 327 9.12 -2.25 25.45
C THR A 327 9.87 -0.92 25.46
N ASN A 328 9.86 -0.16 24.36
CA ASN A 328 10.62 1.08 24.23
C ASN A 328 9.69 2.29 24.07
N LEU A 329 9.40 2.97 25.18
CA LEU A 329 8.48 4.13 25.21
C LEU A 329 8.90 5.27 24.27
N LYS A 330 10.21 5.52 24.10
CA LYS A 330 10.71 6.55 23.17
C LYS A 330 10.41 6.17 21.72
N LEU A 331 10.58 4.90 21.38
CA LEU A 331 10.26 4.38 20.05
C LEU A 331 8.75 4.44 19.80
N LEU A 332 7.94 4.00 20.76
CA LEU A 332 6.48 4.05 20.66
C LEU A 332 5.95 5.48 20.47
N LEU A 333 6.41 6.44 21.28
CA LEU A 333 6.01 7.84 21.16
C LEU A 333 6.50 8.44 19.84
N GLY A 334 7.74 8.13 19.44
CA GLY A 334 8.31 8.55 18.16
C GLY A 334 7.53 8.02 16.96
N SER A 335 7.14 6.73 16.97
CA SER A 335 6.33 6.11 15.92
C SER A 335 4.92 6.67 15.87
N ASN A 336 4.27 6.93 17.01
CA ASN A 336 2.96 7.60 17.04
C ASN A 336 3.03 9.03 16.47
N LEU A 337 4.05 9.80 16.84
CA LEU A 337 4.25 11.13 16.27
C LEU A 337 4.53 11.06 14.76
N SER A 338 5.37 10.11 14.33
CA SER A 338 5.67 9.87 12.91
C SER A 338 4.42 9.49 12.11
N LEU A 339 3.56 8.64 12.68
CA LEU A 339 2.26 8.26 12.12
C LEU A 339 1.37 9.49 11.91
N LEU A 340 1.22 10.33 12.93
CA LEU A 340 0.42 11.56 12.86
C LEU A 340 0.99 12.55 11.84
N LEU A 341 2.32 12.70 11.76
CA LEU A 341 2.98 13.55 10.78
C LEU A 341 2.75 13.04 9.35
N GLY A 342 2.80 11.72 9.13
CA GLY A 342 2.46 11.11 7.85
C GLY A 342 1.04 11.44 7.42
N ALA A 343 0.07 11.19 8.30
CA ALA A 343 -1.33 11.50 8.04
C ALA A 343 -1.58 13.00 7.79
N ALA A 344 -0.95 13.87 8.58
CA ALA A 344 -1.06 15.32 8.42
C ALA A 344 -0.46 15.80 7.09
N SER A 345 0.69 15.25 6.68
CA SER A 345 1.34 15.63 5.43
C SER A 345 0.47 15.30 4.21
N MET A 346 -0.11 14.10 4.15
CA MET A 346 -1.00 13.71 3.06
C MET A 346 -2.31 14.51 3.09
N SER A 347 -2.87 14.78 4.27
CA SER A 347 -4.06 15.62 4.39
C SER A 347 -3.84 17.07 3.93
N LEU A 348 -2.65 17.64 4.19
CA LEU A 348 -2.29 18.97 3.70
C LEU A 348 -2.16 19.00 2.18
N LEU A 349 -1.57 17.96 1.58
CA LEU A 349 -1.47 17.82 0.13
C LEU A 349 -2.85 17.66 -0.52
N ALA A 350 -3.75 16.88 0.10
CA ALA A 350 -5.13 16.70 -0.38
C ALA A 350 -5.93 18.02 -0.40
N LYS A 351 -5.62 18.97 0.48
CA LYS A 351 -6.22 20.32 0.44
C LYS A 351 -5.76 21.13 -0.78
N TRP A 352 -4.58 20.83 -1.30
CA TRP A 352 -3.94 21.59 -2.37
C TRP A 352 -4.13 20.95 -3.76
N SER A 353 -4.48 19.66 -3.84
CA SER A 353 -4.82 18.92 -5.07
C SER A 353 -6.23 19.24 -5.55
#